data_AF-A0A6N9DJJ8-F1
#
_entry.id   AF-A0A6N9DJJ8-F1
#
_cell.length_a   1.000
_cell.length_b   1.000
_cell.length_c   1.000
_cell.angle_alpha   90.00
_cell.angle_beta   90.00
_cell.angle_gamma   90.00
#
_symmetry.space_group_name_H-M   'P 1'
#
loop_
_entity.id
_entity.type
_entity.pdbx_description
1 polymer ?
#
loop_
_entity_poly.entity_id
_entity_poly.type
_entity_poly.pdbx_seq_one_letter_code
_entity_poly.pdbx_strand_id
1 'polypeptide(L)'
;MPTSFPRRGIQKQGPRVPPLAGEMSEGQRGPRAQEIPTMKITAFDITHMKRGRSILQIRTDKGITGLAEADGHLFEAFLRDTIEPLLIGEDPRQIDRHWETLYLGSQKQIPRESKLRPQIVGAVDIALWDILGKDAGLPCHALMGGAARFDIPLYWSVGSGWKKTPDQMLDDVMDGWDQGYKSYKIRMDWKNYRQDANPANDLAIFKLVRDFLPNNIYLGFDANNGYSVPTAIQQGRAFEDYGRI
;
A
#
# COMPACT_ATOMS: atom_id res chain seq x y z
N MET A 1 -49.45 30.14 42.30
CA MET A 1 -48.57 31.18 42.90
C MET A 1 -47.13 30.74 42.72
N PRO A 2 -46.26 31.56 42.11
CA PRO A 2 -44.83 31.29 41.98
C PRO A 2 -44.11 31.73 43.26
N THR A 3 -43.30 30.85 43.84
CA THR A 3 -42.40 31.19 44.95
C THR A 3 -41.05 31.64 44.39
N SER A 4 -40.75 32.92 44.56
CA SER A 4 -39.47 33.54 44.26
C SER A 4 -38.43 33.16 45.32
N PHE A 5 -37.24 32.74 44.89
CA PHE A 5 -36.05 32.66 45.72
C PHE A 5 -35.01 33.70 45.24
N PRO A 6 -34.30 34.38 46.16
CA PRO A 6 -33.45 35.52 45.83
C PRO A 6 -32.12 35.10 45.18
N ARG A 7 -31.68 35.91 44.20
CA ARG A 7 -30.37 35.77 43.52
C ARG A 7 -29.23 36.14 44.47
N ARG A 8 -28.34 35.19 44.79
CA ARG A 8 -26.99 35.50 45.28
C ARG A 8 -26.04 35.61 44.09
N GLY A 9 -25.44 36.78 43.91
CA GLY A 9 -24.36 36.99 42.96
C GLY A 9 -23.12 36.21 43.36
N ILE A 10 -22.70 35.27 42.51
CA ILE A 10 -21.41 34.59 42.65
C ILE A 10 -20.43 35.34 41.75
N GLN A 11 -19.55 36.15 42.35
CA GLN A 11 -18.33 36.60 41.66
C GLN A 11 -17.41 35.39 41.50
N LYS A 12 -17.30 34.87 40.27
CA LYS A 12 -16.31 33.85 39.92
C LYS A 12 -14.93 34.50 39.86
N GLN A 13 -14.11 34.33 40.90
CA GLN A 13 -12.67 34.52 40.77
C GLN A 13 -12.12 33.35 39.94
N GLY A 14 -11.78 33.61 38.68
CA GLY A 14 -11.03 32.65 37.86
C GLY A 14 -9.61 32.45 38.42
N PRO A 15 -8.97 31.30 38.16
CA PRO A 15 -7.61 31.05 38.63
C PRO A 15 -6.64 32.06 38.01
N ARG A 16 -5.79 32.66 38.85
CA ARG A 16 -4.70 33.55 38.42
C ARG A 16 -3.68 32.75 37.62
N VAL A 17 -3.50 33.09 36.34
CA VAL A 17 -2.39 32.62 35.52
C VAL A 17 -1.13 33.36 35.99
N PRO A 18 -0.05 32.68 36.39
CA PRO A 18 1.21 33.36 36.72
C PRO A 18 1.83 33.96 35.45
N PRO A 19 2.56 35.09 35.55
CA PRO A 19 3.18 35.72 34.40
C PRO A 19 4.23 34.80 33.77
N LEU A 20 4.27 34.78 32.44
CA LEU A 20 5.25 34.04 31.64
C LEU A 20 6.67 34.57 31.87
N ALA A 21 7.55 33.64 32.24
CA ALA A 21 9.00 33.58 32.13
C ALA A 21 9.81 34.89 31.97
N GLY A 22 10.69 35.12 32.94
CA GLY A 22 11.82 36.05 32.82
C GLY A 22 12.80 35.62 31.74
N GLU A 23 13.57 36.60 31.26
CA GLU A 23 14.62 36.45 30.26
C GLU A 23 15.61 35.35 30.65
N MET A 24 15.70 34.30 29.82
CA MET A 24 16.71 33.26 29.99
C MET A 24 18.08 33.79 29.56
N SER A 25 19.04 33.79 30.49
CA SER A 25 20.44 34.08 30.18
C SER A 25 21.02 33.06 29.18
N GLU A 26 21.93 33.50 28.30
CA GLU A 26 22.58 32.74 27.21
C GLU A 26 23.32 31.43 27.61
N GLY A 27 23.31 31.03 28.89
CA GLY A 27 24.10 29.91 29.43
C GLY A 27 23.42 28.54 29.52
N GLN A 28 22.15 28.36 29.11
CA GLN A 28 21.44 27.08 29.23
C GLN A 28 20.88 26.58 27.89
N ARG A 29 21.76 26.31 26.92
CA ARG A 29 21.39 25.42 25.81
C ARG A 29 21.52 23.98 26.31
N GLY A 30 20.43 23.22 26.28
CA GLY A 30 20.44 21.78 26.54
C GLY A 30 21.43 21.04 25.63
N PRO A 31 21.74 19.77 25.92
CA PRO A 31 22.72 19.00 25.15
C PRO A 31 22.41 19.12 23.65
N ARG A 32 23.41 19.50 22.84
CA ARG A 32 23.28 19.53 21.37
C ARG A 32 22.71 18.18 20.94
N ALA A 33 21.63 18.20 20.17
CA ALA A 33 21.09 17.01 19.53
C ALA A 33 22.28 16.26 18.90
N GLN A 34 22.39 14.98 19.24
CA GLN A 34 23.43 14.10 18.70
C GLN A 34 23.41 14.25 17.18
N GLU A 35 24.54 14.62 16.55
CA GLU A 35 24.61 14.74 15.10
C GLU A 35 24.30 13.37 14.51
N ILE A 36 23.09 13.21 13.98
CA ILE A 36 22.70 11.98 13.30
C ILE A 36 23.63 11.84 12.09
N PRO A 37 24.39 10.74 11.96
CA PRO A 37 25.29 10.55 10.84
C PRO A 37 24.54 10.75 9.53
N THR A 38 25.01 11.66 8.69
CA THR A 38 24.33 11.99 7.43
C THR A 38 24.53 10.86 6.43
N MET A 39 23.46 10.47 5.74
CA MET A 39 23.47 9.60 4.57
C MET A 39 22.92 10.41 3.40
N LYS A 40 23.42 10.16 2.18
CA LYS A 40 22.96 10.83 0.97
C LYS A 40 22.70 9.84 -0.14
N ILE A 41 21.64 10.07 -0.90
CA ILE A 41 21.40 9.35 -2.16
C ILE A 41 22.44 9.81 -3.19
N THR A 42 23.10 8.85 -3.84
CA THR A 42 24.22 9.12 -4.77
C THR A 42 23.91 8.72 -6.21
N ALA A 43 23.04 7.76 -6.42
CA ALA A 43 22.68 7.28 -7.76
C ALA A 43 21.37 6.49 -7.76
N PHE A 44 20.77 6.41 -8.94
CA PHE A 44 19.64 5.54 -9.22
C PHE A 44 19.98 4.65 -10.43
N ASP A 45 19.84 3.34 -10.26
CA ASP A 45 19.96 2.37 -11.34
C ASP A 45 18.61 1.71 -11.61
N ILE A 46 18.37 1.33 -12.86
CA ILE A 46 17.19 0.56 -13.23
C ILE A 46 17.58 -0.63 -14.10
N THR A 47 17.10 -1.81 -13.74
CA THR A 47 17.32 -3.04 -14.51
C THR A 47 16.00 -3.53 -15.08
N HIS A 48 15.84 -3.48 -16.40
CA HIS A 48 14.64 -3.96 -17.08
C HIS A 48 14.60 -5.49 -17.15
N MET A 49 13.47 -6.06 -16.75
CA MET A 49 13.21 -7.49 -16.80
C MET A 49 12.45 -7.87 -18.07
N LYS A 50 12.63 -9.11 -18.52
CA LYS A 50 12.02 -9.66 -19.75
C LYS A 50 10.48 -9.56 -19.81
N ARG A 51 9.80 -9.41 -18.67
CA ARG A 51 8.33 -9.38 -18.55
C ARG A 51 7.75 -7.97 -18.37
N GLY A 52 8.52 -6.92 -18.69
CA GLY A 52 8.04 -5.52 -18.68
C GLY A 52 8.06 -4.83 -17.32
N ARG A 53 8.55 -5.52 -16.28
CA ARG A 53 8.87 -4.93 -14.97
C ARG A 53 10.34 -4.54 -14.92
N SER A 54 10.69 -3.71 -13.94
CA SER A 54 12.07 -3.32 -13.69
C SER A 54 12.40 -3.39 -12.21
N ILE A 55 13.69 -3.54 -11.90
CA ILE A 55 14.20 -3.39 -10.54
C ILE A 55 14.87 -2.03 -10.43
N LEU A 56 14.32 -1.18 -9.56
CA LEU A 56 14.93 0.07 -9.14
C LEU A 56 15.98 -0.21 -8.07
N GLN A 57 17.13 0.47 -8.15
CA GLN A 57 18.15 0.50 -7.11
C GLN A 57 18.47 1.96 -6.76
N ILE A 58 18.36 2.31 -5.49
CA ILE A 58 18.75 3.63 -4.97
C ILE A 58 20.03 3.43 -4.16
N ARG A 59 21.13 4.06 -4.58
CA ARG A 59 22.43 3.94 -3.92
C ARG A 59 22.67 5.11 -2.97
N THR A 60 23.46 4.86 -1.94
CA THR A 60 23.83 5.86 -0.93
C THR A 60 25.34 6.01 -0.78
N ASP A 61 25.78 7.12 -0.18
CA ASP A 61 27.18 7.38 0.16
C ASP A 61 27.71 6.49 1.30
N LYS A 62 26.84 5.74 1.97
CA LYS A 62 27.18 4.71 2.97
C LYS A 62 27.31 3.30 2.38
N GLY A 63 27.14 3.15 1.07
CA GLY A 63 27.20 1.84 0.40
C GLY A 63 25.96 0.98 0.61
N ILE A 64 24.89 1.52 1.21
CA ILE A 64 23.60 0.86 1.32
C ILE A 64 22.82 1.11 0.02
N THR A 65 22.21 0.05 -0.51
CA THR A 65 21.35 0.11 -1.70
C THR A 65 19.95 -0.36 -1.36
N GLY A 66 18.96 0.48 -1.66
CA GLY A 66 17.53 0.15 -1.60
C GLY A 66 17.02 -0.43 -2.89
N LEU A 67 16.09 -1.38 -2.81
CA LEU A 67 15.54 -2.10 -3.95
C LEU A 67 14.02 -2.01 -3.99
N ALA A 68 13.46 -1.88 -5.20
CA ALA A 68 12.02 -1.98 -5.42
C ALA A 68 11.71 -2.52 -6.83
N GLU A 69 10.52 -3.12 -6.98
CA GLU A 69 9.94 -3.35 -8.30
C GLU A 69 9.35 -2.02 -8.84
N ALA A 70 9.56 -1.77 -10.12
CA ALA A 70 9.13 -0.58 -10.83
C ALA A 70 8.51 -0.90 -12.20
N ASP A 71 7.69 0.03 -12.71
CA ASP A 71 6.87 -0.16 -13.91
C ASP A 71 7.61 0.19 -15.21
N GLY A 72 8.64 -0.59 -15.53
CA GLY A 72 9.25 -0.62 -16.86
C GLY A 72 9.83 0.72 -17.33
N HIS A 73 9.78 0.94 -18.65
CA HIS A 73 10.28 2.14 -19.31
C HIS A 73 9.55 3.43 -18.91
N LEU A 74 8.26 3.34 -18.58
CA LEU A 74 7.50 4.51 -18.19
C LEU A 74 7.98 5.05 -16.84
N PHE A 75 8.33 4.16 -15.91
CA PHE A 75 8.97 4.57 -14.67
C PHE A 75 10.34 5.21 -14.91
N GLU A 76 11.16 4.66 -15.82
CA GLU A 76 12.49 5.21 -16.11
C GLU A 76 12.46 6.67 -16.57
N ALA A 77 11.50 7.06 -17.41
CA ALA A 77 11.37 8.44 -17.85
C ALA A 77 11.14 9.40 -16.66
N PHE A 78 10.21 9.07 -15.76
CA PHE A 78 9.98 9.86 -14.54
C PHE A 78 11.19 9.83 -13.61
N LEU A 79 11.89 8.68 -13.53
CA LEU A 79 13.08 8.53 -12.72
C LEU A 79 14.16 9.53 -13.13
N ARG A 80 14.53 9.55 -14.40
CA ARG A 80 15.62 10.39 -14.92
C ARG A 80 15.26 11.87 -14.94
N ASP A 81 14.06 12.20 -15.42
CA ASP A 81 13.71 13.59 -15.70
C ASP A 81 13.14 14.34 -14.48
N THR A 82 12.61 13.60 -13.49
CA THR A 82 11.91 14.20 -12.35
C THR A 82 12.47 13.76 -11.01
N ILE A 83 12.66 12.47 -10.77
CA ILE A 83 12.96 11.97 -9.41
C ILE A 83 14.43 12.19 -9.05
N GLU A 84 15.35 11.83 -9.95
CA GLU A 84 16.79 11.98 -9.75
C GLU A 84 17.23 13.40 -9.43
N PRO A 85 16.83 14.43 -10.19
CA PRO A 85 17.21 15.81 -9.91
C PRO A 85 16.78 16.31 -8.53
N LEU A 86 15.80 15.66 -7.89
CA LEU A 86 15.24 16.07 -6.61
C LEU A 86 15.84 15.34 -5.43
N LEU A 87 16.17 14.08 -5.61
CA LEU A 87 16.56 13.20 -4.51
C LEU A 87 18.07 12.99 -4.41
N ILE A 88 18.83 13.19 -5.50
CA ILE A 88 20.30 13.11 -5.42
C ILE A 88 20.82 14.12 -4.39
N GLY A 89 21.62 13.64 -3.44
CA GLY A 89 22.18 14.43 -2.35
C GLY A 89 21.29 14.58 -1.12
N GLU A 90 20.00 14.24 -1.20
CA GLU A 90 19.08 14.23 -0.06
C GLU A 90 19.30 12.99 0.83
N ASP A 91 18.86 13.11 2.09
CA ASP A 91 18.89 12.00 3.05
C ASP A 91 17.75 11.02 2.77
N PRO A 92 18.04 9.74 2.44
CA PRO A 92 17.00 8.76 2.08
C PRO A 92 16.05 8.43 3.24
N ARG A 93 16.43 8.74 4.48
CA ARG A 93 15.63 8.42 5.68
C ARG A 93 14.46 9.38 5.90
N GLN A 94 14.38 10.47 5.13
CA GLN A 94 13.27 11.42 5.15
C GLN A 94 12.10 10.94 4.27
N ILE A 95 11.67 9.69 4.46
CA ILE A 95 10.75 8.97 3.56
C ILE A 95 9.45 9.75 3.34
N ASP A 96 8.78 10.19 4.41
CA ASP A 96 7.52 10.93 4.31
C ASP A 96 7.67 12.23 3.51
N ARG A 97 8.78 12.96 3.72
CA ARG A 97 9.06 14.19 2.97
C ARG A 97 9.25 13.91 1.49
N HIS A 98 9.95 12.83 1.15
CA HIS A 98 10.16 12.41 -0.24
C HIS A 98 8.84 11.98 -0.87
N TRP A 99 8.05 11.18 -0.16
CA TRP A 99 6.72 10.77 -0.61
C TRP A 99 5.81 11.97 -0.87
N GLU A 100 5.71 12.91 0.08
CA GLU A 100 4.90 14.13 -0.06
C GLU A 100 5.39 14.98 -1.24
N THR A 101 6.70 15.15 -1.38
CA THR A 101 7.29 15.93 -2.48
C THR A 101 6.93 15.34 -3.84
N LEU A 102 7.01 14.02 -4.00
CA LEU A 102 6.73 13.33 -5.26
C LEU A 102 5.22 13.19 -5.54
N TYR A 103 4.41 12.97 -4.50
CA TYR A 103 2.98 12.71 -4.65
C TYR A 103 2.13 13.98 -4.67
N LEU A 104 2.41 14.95 -3.80
CA LEU A 104 1.65 16.20 -3.68
C LEU A 104 2.25 17.33 -4.53
N GLY A 105 3.47 17.12 -5.04
CA GLY A 105 4.28 18.14 -5.70
C GLY A 105 4.94 19.09 -4.70
N SER A 106 5.88 19.89 -5.18
CA SER A 106 6.54 20.96 -4.43
C SER A 106 6.51 22.28 -5.20
N GLN A 107 6.38 23.39 -4.49
CA GLN A 107 6.22 24.72 -5.12
C GLN A 107 7.39 25.12 -6.05
N LYS A 108 8.57 24.50 -5.90
CA LYS A 108 9.78 24.86 -6.64
C LYS A 108 10.17 23.87 -7.73
N GLN A 109 9.72 22.61 -7.67
CA GLN A 109 10.31 21.54 -8.48
C GLN A 109 9.29 20.67 -9.21
N ILE A 110 8.15 20.37 -8.58
CA ILE A 110 7.03 19.65 -9.19
C ILE A 110 5.78 20.47 -8.91
N PRO A 111 5.25 21.23 -9.88
CA PRO A 111 4.01 21.98 -9.66
C PRO A 111 2.94 21.10 -9.01
N ARG A 112 2.15 21.62 -8.06
CA ARG A 112 1.19 20.80 -7.29
C ARG A 112 0.12 20.13 -8.17
N GLU A 113 -0.07 20.67 -9.38
CA GLU A 113 -0.88 20.14 -10.47
C GLU A 113 -0.24 18.95 -11.21
N SER A 114 1.08 18.76 -11.09
CA SER A 114 1.89 17.73 -11.77
C SER A 114 2.21 16.52 -10.87
N LYS A 115 1.22 16.05 -10.11
CA LYS A 115 1.37 14.90 -9.20
C LYS A 115 1.86 13.66 -9.93
N LEU A 116 2.87 12.98 -9.38
CA LEU A 116 3.29 11.69 -9.91
C LEU A 116 2.25 10.62 -9.58
N ARG A 117 2.08 9.65 -10.49
CA ARG A 117 1.15 8.54 -10.28
C ARG A 117 1.60 7.71 -9.06
N PRO A 118 0.67 7.19 -8.24
CA PRO A 118 1.00 6.39 -7.05
C PRO A 118 1.99 5.25 -7.32
N GLN A 119 1.88 4.59 -8.48
CA GLN A 119 2.79 3.52 -8.88
C GLN A 119 4.25 3.95 -9.07
N ILE A 120 4.48 5.22 -9.43
CA ILE A 120 5.82 5.79 -9.56
C ILE A 120 6.36 6.14 -8.17
N VAL A 121 5.57 6.82 -7.36
CA VAL A 121 5.96 7.22 -6.00
C VAL A 121 6.23 5.98 -5.13
N GLY A 122 5.39 4.96 -5.23
CA GLY A 122 5.51 3.73 -4.45
C GLY A 122 6.79 2.95 -4.69
N ALA A 123 7.32 2.94 -5.92
CA ALA A 123 8.60 2.28 -6.20
C ALA A 123 9.77 2.97 -5.48
N VAL A 124 9.77 4.31 -5.43
CA VAL A 124 10.77 5.06 -4.66
C VAL A 124 10.60 4.81 -3.17
N ASP A 125 9.37 4.91 -2.67
CA ASP A 125 9.02 4.71 -1.25
C ASP A 125 9.51 3.35 -0.73
N ILE A 126 9.21 2.26 -1.46
CA ILE A 126 9.66 0.90 -1.09
C ILE A 126 11.18 0.81 -1.02
N ALA A 127 11.89 1.39 -1.99
CA ALA A 127 13.36 1.37 -2.00
C ALA A 127 13.95 2.18 -0.83
N LEU A 128 13.32 3.29 -0.44
CA LEU A 128 13.75 4.08 0.73
C LEU A 128 13.48 3.33 2.05
N TRP A 129 12.36 2.62 2.17
CA TRP A 129 12.09 1.75 3.32
C TRP A 129 13.09 0.60 3.42
N ASP A 130 13.50 0.01 2.29
CA ASP A 130 14.55 -1.01 2.26
C ASP A 130 15.91 -0.44 2.70
N ILE A 131 16.26 0.78 2.30
CA ILE A 131 17.44 1.50 2.83
C ILE A 131 17.34 1.66 4.34
N LEU A 132 16.21 2.14 4.85
CA LEU A 132 16.02 2.39 6.27
C LEU A 132 16.12 1.10 7.09
N GLY A 133 15.53 0.00 6.60
CA GLY A 133 15.67 -1.32 7.22
C GLY A 133 17.12 -1.79 7.29
N LYS A 134 17.86 -1.66 6.18
CA LYS A 134 19.29 -2.02 6.10
C LYS A 134 20.16 -1.13 7.00
N ASP A 135 19.92 0.18 7.03
CA ASP A 135 20.65 1.12 7.89
C ASP A 135 20.39 0.83 9.38
N ALA A 136 19.15 0.51 9.74
CA ALA A 136 18.77 0.16 11.10
C ALA A 136 19.16 -1.28 11.51
N GLY A 137 19.54 -2.14 10.56
CA GLY A 137 19.75 -3.57 10.80
C GLY A 137 18.46 -4.31 11.19
N LEU A 138 17.29 -3.84 10.75
CA LEU A 138 15.97 -4.36 11.11
C LEU A 138 15.15 -4.70 9.86
N PRO A 139 14.30 -5.75 9.91
CA PRO A 139 13.33 -5.98 8.86
C PRO A 139 12.26 -4.87 8.85
N CYS A 140 11.72 -4.50 7.68
CA CYS A 140 10.78 -3.38 7.55
C CYS A 140 9.53 -3.53 8.44
N HIS A 141 9.04 -4.75 8.68
CA HIS A 141 7.90 -4.95 9.57
C HIS A 141 8.21 -4.57 11.03
N ALA A 142 9.47 -4.66 11.48
CA ALA A 142 9.88 -4.23 12.81
C ALA A 142 9.86 -2.70 12.93
N LEU A 143 10.27 -2.01 11.86
CA LEU A 143 10.18 -0.54 11.78
C LEU A 143 8.73 -0.05 11.81
N MET A 144 7.79 -0.83 11.26
CA MET A 144 6.35 -0.53 11.24
C MET A 144 5.60 -0.93 12.52
N GLY A 145 6.31 -1.15 13.64
CA GLY A 145 5.70 -1.48 14.93
C GLY A 145 5.72 -2.97 15.29
N GLY A 146 6.40 -3.80 14.52
CA GLY A 146 6.60 -5.22 14.84
C GLY A 146 5.57 -6.15 14.19
N ALA A 147 5.84 -7.46 14.31
CA ALA A 147 4.97 -8.49 13.75
C ALA A 147 3.72 -8.68 14.63
N ALA A 148 2.53 -8.47 14.06
CA ALA A 148 1.27 -8.85 14.70
C ALA A 148 0.98 -10.37 14.58
N ARG A 149 1.65 -11.04 13.63
CA ARG A 149 1.60 -12.48 13.37
C ARG A 149 2.89 -12.90 12.66
N PHE A 150 3.29 -14.15 12.81
CA PHE A 150 4.49 -14.70 12.16
C PHE A 150 4.19 -15.55 10.93
N ASP A 151 2.94 -16.00 10.79
CA ASP A 151 2.45 -16.76 9.65
C ASP A 151 1.35 -15.98 8.93
N ILE A 152 1.47 -15.88 7.61
CA ILE A 152 0.50 -15.20 6.74
C ILE A 152 -0.10 -16.23 5.79
N PRO A 153 -1.40 -16.57 5.91
CA PRO A 153 -2.07 -17.45 4.97
C PRO A 153 -2.03 -16.87 3.56
N LEU A 154 -1.46 -17.62 2.62
CA LEU A 154 -1.50 -17.28 1.20
C LEU A 154 -2.72 -17.93 0.55
N TYR A 155 -3.32 -17.23 -0.41
CA TYR A 155 -4.37 -17.80 -1.24
C TYR A 155 -3.84 -18.14 -2.63
N TRP A 156 -4.24 -19.29 -3.16
CA TRP A 156 -3.94 -19.69 -4.53
C TRP A 156 -4.80 -18.87 -5.50
N SER A 157 -4.16 -18.02 -6.30
CA SER A 157 -4.86 -17.03 -7.13
C SER A 157 -4.91 -17.44 -8.60
N VAL A 158 -5.95 -18.14 -9.00
CA VAL A 158 -6.11 -18.60 -10.38
C VAL A 158 -6.73 -17.49 -11.25
N GLY A 159 -6.15 -17.25 -12.42
CA GLY A 159 -6.63 -16.26 -13.40
C GLY A 159 -7.27 -16.89 -14.62
N SER A 160 -7.53 -16.09 -15.65
CA SER A 160 -7.94 -16.56 -16.98
C SER A 160 -9.29 -17.27 -17.07
N GLY A 161 -10.20 -17.05 -16.10
CA GLY A 161 -11.52 -17.69 -16.08
C GLY A 161 -12.36 -17.51 -17.35
N TRP A 162 -12.28 -16.37 -18.05
CA TRP A 162 -13.06 -16.15 -19.28
C TRP A 162 -12.70 -17.09 -20.44
N LYS A 163 -11.54 -17.75 -20.41
CA LYS A 163 -11.12 -18.73 -21.42
C LYS A 163 -11.41 -20.17 -21.01
N LYS A 164 -11.81 -20.39 -19.76
CA LYS A 164 -11.83 -21.70 -19.14
C LYS A 164 -13.25 -22.23 -19.06
N THR A 165 -13.37 -23.54 -19.26
CA THR A 165 -14.52 -24.29 -18.77
C THR A 165 -14.46 -24.42 -17.25
N PRO A 166 -15.56 -24.79 -16.57
CA PRO A 166 -15.54 -25.14 -15.16
C PRO A 166 -14.44 -26.15 -14.80
N ASP A 167 -14.32 -27.25 -15.54
CA ASP A 167 -13.33 -28.29 -15.28
C ASP A 167 -11.89 -27.77 -15.39
N GLN A 168 -11.59 -26.95 -16.40
CA GLN A 168 -10.26 -26.36 -16.55
C GLN A 168 -9.88 -25.44 -15.39
N MET A 169 -10.84 -24.70 -14.83
CA MET A 169 -10.58 -23.91 -13.62
C MET A 169 -10.38 -24.82 -12.41
N LEU A 170 -11.16 -25.90 -12.31
CA LEU A 170 -11.02 -26.86 -11.22
C LEU A 170 -9.63 -27.51 -11.24
N ASP A 171 -9.11 -27.90 -12.41
CA ASP A 171 -7.75 -28.45 -12.56
C ASP A 171 -6.69 -27.50 -11.97
N ASP A 172 -6.74 -26.20 -12.29
CA ASP A 172 -5.80 -25.22 -11.74
C ASP A 172 -5.95 -25.04 -10.22
N VAL A 173 -7.17 -25.22 -9.68
CA VAL A 173 -7.42 -25.18 -8.24
C VAL A 173 -6.85 -26.43 -7.57
N MET A 174 -6.99 -27.60 -8.21
CA MET A 174 -6.41 -28.86 -7.75
C MET A 174 -4.88 -28.79 -7.70
N ASP A 175 -4.23 -28.11 -8.64
CA ASP A 175 -2.78 -27.86 -8.57
C ASP A 175 -2.38 -27.13 -7.28
N GLY A 176 -3.17 -26.13 -6.86
CA GLY A 176 -2.97 -25.43 -5.58
C GLY A 176 -3.27 -26.31 -4.37
N TRP A 177 -4.26 -27.18 -4.48
CA TRP A 177 -4.63 -28.14 -3.45
C TRP A 177 -3.51 -29.14 -3.16
N ASP A 178 -2.91 -29.69 -4.21
CA ASP A 178 -1.82 -30.65 -4.11
C ASP A 178 -0.54 -30.02 -3.53
N GLN A 179 -0.37 -28.71 -3.72
CA GLN A 179 0.68 -27.91 -3.08
C GLN A 179 0.36 -27.53 -1.61
N GLY A 180 -0.82 -27.87 -1.12
CA GLY A 180 -1.22 -27.69 0.28
C GLY A 180 -1.85 -26.33 0.61
N TYR A 181 -2.23 -25.53 -0.39
CA TYR A 181 -2.88 -24.23 -0.15
C TYR A 181 -4.22 -24.40 0.58
N LYS A 182 -4.51 -23.45 1.49
CA LYS A 182 -5.70 -23.47 2.38
C LYS A 182 -6.64 -22.29 2.15
N SER A 183 -6.46 -21.56 1.07
CA SER A 183 -7.28 -20.42 0.67
C SER A 183 -7.14 -20.23 -0.83
N TYR A 184 -8.22 -19.83 -1.50
CA TYR A 184 -8.28 -19.75 -2.95
C TYR A 184 -8.95 -18.45 -3.39
N LYS A 185 -8.52 -17.94 -4.54
CA LYS A 185 -9.23 -16.88 -5.27
C LYS A 185 -9.27 -17.24 -6.74
N ILE A 186 -10.47 -17.37 -7.28
CA ILE A 186 -10.68 -17.56 -8.72
C ILE A 186 -11.08 -16.23 -9.36
N ARG A 187 -10.58 -15.98 -10.56
CA ARG A 187 -10.75 -14.68 -11.23
C ARG A 187 -11.27 -14.85 -12.63
N MET A 188 -12.17 -13.96 -13.01
CA MET A 188 -12.55 -13.74 -14.39
C MET A 188 -11.55 -12.76 -14.99
N ASP A 189 -10.59 -13.25 -15.77
CA ASP A 189 -9.64 -12.33 -16.42
C ASP A 189 -10.42 -11.29 -17.26
N TRP A 190 -10.00 -10.05 -17.14
CA TRP A 190 -10.72 -8.89 -17.63
C TRP A 190 -10.30 -8.48 -19.04
N LYS A 191 -11.28 -8.05 -19.82
CA LYS A 191 -11.08 -7.23 -21.02
C LYS A 191 -12.14 -6.14 -21.06
N ASN A 192 -11.72 -4.90 -21.33
CA ASN A 192 -12.58 -3.70 -21.30
C ASN A 192 -13.85 -3.77 -22.17
N TYR A 193 -13.93 -4.70 -23.12
CA TYR A 193 -15.08 -4.89 -24.02
C TYR A 193 -15.97 -6.09 -23.64
N ARG A 194 -15.78 -6.68 -22.46
CA ARG A 194 -16.43 -7.95 -22.04
C ARG A 194 -17.30 -7.80 -20.81
N GLN A 195 -17.92 -6.63 -20.62
CA GLN A 195 -18.90 -6.45 -19.56
C GLN A 195 -20.03 -7.48 -19.73
N ASP A 196 -20.33 -8.21 -18.66
CA ASP A 196 -21.37 -9.24 -18.60
C ASP A 196 -21.23 -10.33 -19.69
N ALA A 197 -20.00 -10.64 -20.11
CA ALA A 197 -19.81 -11.50 -21.28
C ALA A 197 -20.31 -12.94 -21.10
N ASN A 198 -20.15 -13.55 -19.93
CA ASN A 198 -20.69 -14.89 -19.65
C ASN A 198 -20.91 -15.20 -18.14
N PRO A 199 -21.82 -14.49 -17.45
CA PRO A 199 -22.07 -14.70 -16.02
C PRO A 199 -22.53 -16.14 -15.69
N ALA A 200 -23.19 -16.82 -16.62
CA ALA A 200 -23.63 -18.20 -16.43
C ALA A 200 -22.45 -19.17 -16.28
N ASN A 201 -21.43 -19.05 -17.14
CA ASN A 201 -20.20 -19.83 -17.02
C ASN A 201 -19.42 -19.46 -15.75
N ASP A 202 -19.38 -18.17 -15.42
CA ASP A 202 -18.69 -17.69 -14.23
C ASP A 202 -19.26 -18.30 -12.95
N LEU A 203 -20.60 -18.39 -12.89
CA LEU A 203 -21.30 -19.05 -11.80
C LEU A 203 -21.07 -20.57 -11.81
N ALA A 204 -21.07 -21.21 -12.98
CA ALA A 204 -20.77 -22.64 -13.08
C ALA A 204 -19.35 -22.98 -12.59
N ILE A 205 -18.36 -22.15 -12.93
CA ILE A 205 -16.99 -22.25 -12.42
C ILE A 205 -17.00 -22.15 -10.89
N PHE A 206 -17.64 -21.12 -10.33
CA PHE A 206 -17.66 -20.91 -8.89
C PHE A 206 -18.29 -22.10 -8.16
N LYS A 207 -19.44 -22.59 -8.64
CA LYS A 207 -20.14 -23.74 -8.08
C LYS A 207 -19.25 -24.99 -8.06
N LEU A 208 -18.65 -25.34 -9.19
CA LEU A 208 -17.83 -26.54 -9.28
C LEU A 208 -16.61 -26.49 -8.36
N VAL A 209 -15.93 -25.34 -8.31
CA VAL A 209 -14.79 -25.13 -7.39
C VAL A 209 -15.24 -25.17 -5.93
N ARG A 210 -16.41 -24.60 -5.62
CA ARG A 210 -16.94 -24.62 -4.27
C ARG A 210 -17.28 -26.03 -3.81
N ASP A 211 -17.90 -26.83 -4.65
CA ASP A 211 -18.29 -28.21 -4.36
C ASP A 211 -17.07 -29.11 -4.09
N PHE A 212 -15.95 -28.84 -4.78
CA PHE A 212 -14.68 -29.53 -4.53
C PHE A 212 -14.03 -29.13 -3.20
N LEU A 213 -14.00 -27.84 -2.89
CA LEU A 213 -13.30 -27.32 -1.70
C LEU A 213 -14.14 -27.51 -0.42
N PRO A 214 -13.56 -27.99 0.70
CA PRO A 214 -14.27 -28.07 1.98
C PRO A 214 -14.85 -26.72 2.43
N ASN A 215 -16.05 -26.73 3.03
CA ASN A 215 -16.80 -25.51 3.41
C ASN A 215 -16.06 -24.55 4.36
N ASN A 216 -15.04 -25.03 5.09
CA ASN A 216 -14.22 -24.21 5.97
C ASN A 216 -13.04 -23.52 5.26
N ILE A 217 -12.85 -23.76 3.96
CA ILE A 217 -11.81 -23.14 3.13
C ILE A 217 -12.38 -21.90 2.44
N TYR A 218 -11.66 -20.79 2.57
CA TYR A 218 -11.97 -19.53 1.89
C TYR A 218 -11.87 -19.67 0.37
N LEU A 219 -12.89 -19.19 -0.34
CA LEU A 219 -12.94 -19.10 -1.79
C LEU A 219 -13.41 -17.71 -2.20
N GLY A 220 -12.46 -16.85 -2.56
CA GLY A 220 -12.75 -15.54 -3.11
C GLY A 220 -13.09 -15.61 -4.60
N PHE A 221 -13.91 -14.67 -5.05
CA PHE A 221 -14.23 -14.45 -6.46
C PHE A 221 -13.83 -13.03 -6.89
N ASP A 222 -13.12 -12.90 -8.00
CA ASP A 222 -12.71 -11.62 -8.58
C ASP A 222 -13.31 -11.47 -9.97
N ALA A 223 -14.30 -10.59 -10.12
CA ALA A 223 -14.88 -10.29 -11.43
C ALA A 223 -13.98 -9.37 -12.27
N ASN A 224 -12.94 -8.77 -11.69
CA ASN A 224 -12.05 -7.80 -12.34
C ASN A 224 -12.80 -6.65 -13.05
N ASN A 225 -13.83 -6.07 -12.43
CA ASN A 225 -14.75 -5.08 -13.01
C ASN A 225 -15.62 -5.60 -14.17
N GLY A 226 -15.59 -6.91 -14.43
CA GLY A 226 -16.30 -7.66 -15.48
C GLY A 226 -17.80 -7.49 -15.54
N TYR A 227 -18.42 -7.08 -14.44
CA TYR A 227 -19.86 -7.02 -14.32
C TYR A 227 -20.39 -5.59 -14.39
N SER A 228 -21.55 -5.42 -15.01
CA SER A 228 -22.41 -4.28 -14.72
C SER A 228 -22.94 -4.39 -13.29
N VAL A 229 -23.41 -3.27 -12.74
CA VAL A 229 -23.96 -3.23 -11.37
C VAL A 229 -25.08 -4.27 -11.17
N PRO A 230 -26.10 -4.39 -12.05
CA PRO A 230 -27.14 -5.40 -11.90
C PRO A 230 -26.60 -6.83 -11.90
N THR A 231 -25.69 -7.16 -12.82
CA THR A 231 -25.09 -8.50 -12.91
C THR A 231 -24.25 -8.83 -11.69
N ALA A 232 -23.49 -7.86 -11.17
CA ALA A 232 -22.72 -8.04 -9.94
C ALA A 232 -23.63 -8.36 -8.74
N ILE A 233 -24.77 -7.66 -8.63
CA ILE A 233 -25.77 -7.94 -7.58
C ILE A 233 -26.36 -9.34 -7.74
N GLN A 234 -26.75 -9.72 -8.96
CA GLN A 234 -27.33 -11.03 -9.23
C GLN A 234 -26.33 -12.17 -8.93
N GLN A 235 -25.09 -12.04 -9.36
CA GLN A 235 -24.04 -13.03 -9.11
C GLN A 235 -23.70 -13.10 -7.62
N GLY A 236 -23.57 -11.96 -6.93
CA GLY A 236 -23.35 -11.93 -5.50
C GLY A 236 -24.42 -12.69 -4.73
N ARG A 237 -25.71 -12.47 -5.07
CA ARG A 237 -26.83 -13.24 -4.49
C ARG A 237 -26.75 -14.72 -4.82
N ALA A 238 -26.43 -15.07 -6.06
CA ALA A 238 -26.29 -16.47 -6.45
C ALA A 238 -25.15 -17.17 -5.71
N PHE A 239 -24.08 -16.46 -5.35
CA PHE A 239 -22.96 -17.00 -4.57
C PHE A 239 -23.28 -17.17 -3.08
N GLU A 240 -24.22 -16.40 -2.51
CA GLU A 240 -24.64 -16.52 -1.10
C GLU A 240 -25.15 -17.93 -0.76
N ASP A 241 -25.81 -18.60 -1.72
CA ASP A 241 -26.32 -19.96 -1.58
C ASP A 241 -25.22 -21.02 -1.37
N TYR A 242 -23.96 -20.65 -1.62
CA TYR A 242 -22.81 -21.54 -1.66
C TYR A 242 -21.83 -21.32 -0.49
N GLY A 243 -22.26 -20.60 0.55
CA GLY A 243 -21.51 -20.39 1.79
C GLY A 243 -20.71 -19.10 1.81
N ARG A 244 -19.75 -19.00 2.75
CA ARG A 244 -18.92 -17.80 2.91
C ARG A 244 -17.99 -17.63 1.71
N ILE A 245 -18.23 -16.54 0.97
CA ILE A 245 -17.32 -15.92 -0.02
C ILE A 245 -16.26 -15.12 0.72
#